data_AF-A0A6V8PM44-F1
#
_entry.id   AF-A0A6V8PM44-F1
#
_cell.length_a   1.000
_cell.length_b   1.000
_cell.length_c   1.000
_cell.angle_alpha   90.00
_cell.angle_beta   90.00
_cell.angle_gamma   90.00
#
_symmetry.space_group_name_H-M   'P 1'
#
loop_
_entity.id
_entity.type
_entity.pdbx_description
1 polymer ?
#
loop_
_entity_poly.entity_id
_entity_poly.type
_entity_poly.pdbx_seq_one_letter_code
_entity_poly.pdbx_strand_id
1 'polypeptide(L)'
;MNKERRNNLRRIVGECRRLLENEIATRLLYYGIKSDGRRMNLSQLSHLTPEDHKTRKLLEAAIEKEKVAGLTDKEATVRYIREVSFTYLNRFAALRAMEVRGLIKETIIRRSKFGGRSLRERDIAESNPSLPPDQVLRKSLIEACDEVGKEIKILFDTKNEFSLVFSEDRTCKELIRLLTEEITEGD
;
A
#
# COMPACT_ATOMS: atom_id res chain seq x y z
N MET A 1 1.48 -20.11 20.88
CA MET A 1 1.08 -20.08 19.46
C MET A 1 1.49 -21.38 18.77
N ASN A 2 0.53 -22.13 18.19
CA ASN A 2 0.78 -23.43 17.53
C ASN A 2 1.73 -23.27 16.32
N LYS A 3 2.59 -24.26 16.04
CA LYS A 3 3.56 -24.29 14.93
C LYS A 3 2.87 -24.08 13.58
N GLU A 4 1.69 -24.67 13.39
CA GLU A 4 0.90 -24.53 12.16
C GLU A 4 0.43 -23.08 11.93
N ARG A 5 -0.03 -22.40 12.99
CA ARG A 5 -0.44 -20.99 12.90
C ARG A 5 0.71 -20.08 12.50
N ARG A 6 1.89 -20.25 13.10
CA ARG A 6 3.10 -19.50 12.71
C ARG A 6 3.48 -19.72 11.25
N ASN A 7 3.34 -20.95 10.77
CA ASN A 7 3.65 -21.28 9.38
C ASN A 7 2.62 -20.65 8.42
N ASN A 8 1.34 -20.67 8.77
CA ASN A 8 0.29 -20.02 7.99
C ASN A 8 0.50 -18.50 7.91
N LEU A 9 0.73 -17.84 9.06
CA LEU A 9 0.99 -16.40 9.10
C LEU A 9 2.22 -16.02 8.26
N ARG A 10 3.32 -16.79 8.37
CA ARG A 10 4.52 -16.56 7.56
C ARG A 10 4.24 -16.70 6.06
N ARG A 11 3.45 -17.69 5.66
CA ARG A 11 3.03 -17.89 4.27
C ARG A 11 2.24 -16.68 3.76
N ILE A 12 1.20 -16.26 4.49
CA ILE A 12 0.32 -15.14 4.11
C ILE A 12 1.12 -13.84 4.03
N VAL A 13 1.96 -13.54 5.04
CA VAL A 13 2.84 -12.36 5.01
C VAL A 13 3.76 -12.39 3.79
N GLY A 14 4.30 -13.57 3.45
CA GLY A 14 5.11 -13.75 2.24
C GLY A 14 4.33 -13.57 0.94
N GLU A 15 3.04 -13.92 0.90
CA GLU A 15 2.14 -13.67 -0.24
C GLU A 15 1.83 -12.17 -0.37
N CYS A 16 1.46 -11.50 0.72
CA CYS A 16 1.20 -10.06 0.75
C CYS A 16 2.43 -9.26 0.28
N ARG A 17 3.63 -9.63 0.74
CA ARG A 17 4.88 -8.98 0.31
C ARG A 17 5.10 -9.12 -1.19
N ARG A 18 5.01 -10.33 -1.74
CA ARG A 18 5.18 -10.57 -3.17
C ARG A 18 4.16 -9.81 -4.01
N LEU A 19 2.90 -9.78 -3.56
CA LEU A 19 1.83 -9.03 -4.21
C LEU A 19 2.18 -7.53 -4.28
N LEU A 20 2.57 -6.93 -3.16
CA LEU A 20 2.93 -5.52 -3.07
C LEU A 20 4.20 -5.18 -3.85
N GLU A 21 5.25 -6.01 -3.76
CA GLU A 21 6.51 -5.78 -4.48
C GLU A 21 6.30 -5.78 -5.99
N ASN A 22 5.48 -6.70 -6.52
CA ASN A 22 5.13 -6.76 -7.94
C ASN A 22 4.31 -5.55 -8.39
N GLU A 23 3.34 -5.12 -7.57
CA GLU A 23 2.54 -3.93 -7.83
C GLU A 23 3.42 -2.69 -7.89
N ILE A 24 4.26 -2.48 -6.88
CA ILE A 24 5.14 -1.31 -6.81
C ILE A 24 6.14 -1.32 -7.97
N ALA A 25 6.69 -2.47 -8.34
CA ALA A 25 7.55 -2.59 -9.52
C ALA A 25 6.81 -2.21 -10.82
N THR A 26 5.54 -2.61 -10.97
CA THR A 26 4.68 -2.25 -12.11
C THR A 26 4.41 -0.75 -12.16
N ARG A 27 4.13 -0.14 -11.00
CA ARG A 27 3.93 1.31 -10.88
C ARG A 27 5.21 2.10 -11.14
N LEU A 28 6.37 1.61 -10.70
CA LEU A 28 7.66 2.23 -11.05
C LEU A 28 7.91 2.17 -12.56
N LEU A 29 7.57 1.05 -13.20
CA LEU A 29 7.69 0.90 -14.65
C LEU A 29 6.77 1.88 -15.41
N TYR A 30 5.57 2.17 -14.90
CA TYR A 30 4.69 3.22 -15.45
C TYR A 30 5.41 4.58 -15.52
N TYR A 31 6.20 4.93 -14.50
CA TYR A 31 7.03 6.14 -14.46
C TYR A 31 8.39 5.99 -15.19
N GLY A 32 8.64 4.86 -15.84
CA GLY A 32 9.88 4.58 -16.58
C GLY A 32 11.06 4.14 -15.71
N ILE A 33 10.83 3.74 -14.47
CA ILE A 33 11.85 3.24 -13.54
C ILE A 33 11.81 1.71 -13.54
N LYS A 34 12.85 1.06 -14.06
CA LYS A 34 12.94 -0.40 -14.12
C LYS A 34 13.53 -0.96 -12.83
N SER A 35 13.05 -2.14 -12.41
CA SER A 35 13.54 -2.86 -11.23
C SER A 35 15.02 -3.27 -11.33
N ASP A 36 15.59 -3.30 -12.54
CA ASP A 36 17.02 -3.53 -12.77
C ASP A 36 17.88 -2.28 -12.62
N GLY A 37 17.31 -1.16 -12.19
CA GLY A 37 18.00 0.11 -11.97
C GLY A 37 17.99 1.04 -13.18
N ARG A 38 17.62 0.59 -14.38
CA ARG A 38 17.59 1.45 -15.57
C ARG A 38 16.44 2.47 -15.51
N ARG A 39 16.63 3.60 -16.19
CA ARG A 39 15.62 4.66 -16.36
C ARG A 39 15.31 4.82 -17.85
N MET A 40 14.02 4.91 -18.19
CA MET A 40 13.57 5.18 -19.56
C MET A 40 13.68 6.66 -19.89
N ASN A 41 13.97 6.96 -21.16
CA ASN A 41 13.99 8.33 -21.65
C ASN A 41 12.58 8.93 -21.59
N LEU A 42 12.48 10.22 -21.25
CA LEU A 42 11.20 10.92 -21.17
C LEU A 42 10.44 10.93 -22.50
N SER A 43 11.16 10.94 -23.63
CA SER A 43 10.55 10.83 -24.97
C SER A 43 9.78 9.52 -25.19
N GLN A 44 10.08 8.47 -24.42
CA GLN A 44 9.39 7.17 -24.49
C GLN A 44 8.17 7.10 -23.54
N LEU A 45 7.87 8.17 -22.81
CA LEU A 45 6.86 8.22 -21.76
C LEU A 45 5.82 9.32 -22.04
N SER A 46 5.32 9.37 -23.27
CA SER A 46 4.35 10.38 -23.73
C SER A 46 2.99 10.31 -23.02
N HIS A 47 2.72 9.23 -22.29
CA HIS A 47 1.51 9.05 -21.49
C HIS A 47 1.58 9.73 -20.12
N LEU A 48 2.75 10.21 -19.68
CA LEU A 48 2.88 10.88 -18.39
C LEU A 48 2.37 12.31 -18.44
N THR A 49 1.56 12.66 -17.46
CA THR A 49 1.10 14.04 -17.23
C THR A 49 2.20 14.90 -16.58
N PRO A 50 2.04 16.24 -16.53
CA PRO A 50 2.96 17.11 -15.78
C PRO A 50 3.09 16.71 -14.31
N GLU A 51 2.00 16.27 -13.68
CA GLU A 51 1.97 15.75 -12.31
C GLU A 51 2.75 14.45 -12.21
N ASP A 52 2.61 13.54 -13.17
CA ASP A 52 3.38 12.29 -13.19
C ASP A 52 4.89 12.55 -13.34
N HIS A 53 5.28 13.57 -14.10
CA HIS A 53 6.68 13.98 -14.18
C HIS A 53 7.22 14.49 -12.84
N LYS A 54 6.41 15.21 -12.04
CA LYS A 54 6.80 15.61 -10.68
C LYS A 54 6.94 14.37 -9.80
N THR A 55 5.99 13.44 -9.86
CA THR A 55 6.04 12.18 -9.10
C THR A 55 7.26 11.35 -9.46
N ARG A 56 7.58 11.21 -10.75
CA ARG A 56 8.79 10.51 -11.23
C ARG A 56 10.05 11.10 -10.60
N LYS A 57 10.21 12.42 -10.58
CA LYS A 57 11.38 13.08 -9.97
C LYS A 57 11.50 12.78 -8.48
N LEU A 58 10.39 12.77 -7.76
CA LEU A 58 10.36 12.41 -6.34
C LEU A 58 10.75 10.94 -6.13
N LEU A 59 10.28 10.03 -6.99
CA LEU A 59 10.65 8.61 -6.95
C LEU A 59 12.14 8.39 -7.23
N GLU A 60 12.69 9.05 -8.24
CA GLU A 60 14.12 9.00 -8.55
C GLU A 60 14.96 9.50 -7.37
N ALA A 61 14.57 10.62 -6.76
CA ALA A 61 15.24 11.15 -5.56
C ALA A 61 15.13 10.21 -4.35
N ALA A 62 13.98 9.59 -4.13
CA ALA A 62 13.78 8.62 -3.04
C ALA A 62 14.65 7.37 -3.23
N ILE A 63 14.73 6.83 -4.46
CA ILE A 63 15.58 5.69 -4.77
C ILE A 63 17.07 6.05 -4.62
N GLU A 64 17.47 7.26 -5.00
CA GLU A 64 18.86 7.70 -4.82
C GLU A 64 19.25 7.79 -3.33
N LYS A 65 18.33 8.17 -2.44
CA LYS A 65 18.59 8.13 -0.99
C LYS A 65 18.83 6.73 -0.45
N GLU A 66 18.19 5.72 -1.04
CA GLU A 66 18.41 4.31 -0.70
C GLU A 66 19.80 3.79 -1.14
N LYS A 67 20.48 4.54 -2.00
CA LYS A 67 21.84 4.25 -2.48
C LYS A 67 22.89 4.62 -1.43
N VAL A 68 22.84 3.92 -0.30
CA VAL A 68 23.91 3.94 0.72
C VAL A 68 25.23 3.52 0.06
N ALA A 69 26.36 4.08 0.52
CA ALA A 69 27.68 3.90 -0.08
C ALA A 69 27.95 2.44 -0.49
N GLY A 70 28.12 2.22 -1.81
CA GLY A 70 28.44 0.92 -2.40
C GLY A 70 27.29 0.20 -3.09
N LEU A 71 26.04 0.64 -2.97
CA LEU A 71 24.90 0.01 -3.67
C LEU A 71 24.79 0.45 -5.13
N THR A 72 24.48 -0.49 -6.01
CA THR A 72 24.13 -0.25 -7.41
C THR A 72 22.72 0.33 -7.55
N ASP A 73 22.42 0.95 -8.69
CA ASP A 73 21.06 1.47 -8.98
C ASP A 73 19.99 0.38 -8.92
N LYS A 74 20.36 -0.84 -9.31
CA LYS A 74 19.51 -2.03 -9.20
C LYS A 74 19.18 -2.32 -7.74
N GLU A 75 20.20 -2.40 -6.89
CA GLU A 75 20.03 -2.73 -5.47
C GLU A 75 19.24 -1.64 -4.74
N ALA A 76 19.53 -0.36 -5.02
CA ALA A 76 18.77 0.76 -4.48
C ALA A 76 17.29 0.71 -4.91
N THR A 77 17.01 0.41 -6.18
CA THR A 77 15.63 0.29 -6.69
C THR A 77 14.89 -0.89 -6.04
N VAL A 78 15.53 -2.06 -5.94
CA VAL A 78 14.96 -3.24 -5.27
C VAL A 78 14.71 -2.97 -3.79
N ARG A 79 15.64 -2.28 -3.12
CA ARG A 79 15.49 -1.88 -1.72
C ARG A 79 14.30 -0.95 -1.54
N TYR A 80 14.18 0.09 -2.36
CA TYR A 80 13.03 0.99 -2.34
C TYR A 80 11.70 0.22 -2.51
N ILE A 81 11.60 -0.69 -3.48
CA ILE A 81 10.39 -1.52 -3.68
C ILE A 81 10.04 -2.29 -2.40
N ARG A 82 11.03 -2.89 -1.73
CA ARG A 82 10.83 -3.65 -0.49
C ARG A 82 10.39 -2.76 0.68
N GLU A 83 11.01 -1.60 0.87
CA GLU A 83 10.67 -0.68 1.95
C GLU A 83 9.26 -0.10 1.79
N VAL A 84 8.88 0.28 0.56
CA VAL A 84 7.51 0.72 0.26
C VAL A 84 6.53 -0.43 0.53
N SER A 85 6.82 -1.64 0.05
CA SER A 85 5.97 -2.83 0.29
C SER A 85 5.79 -3.13 1.77
N PHE A 86 6.88 -3.06 2.54
CA PHE A 86 6.88 -3.28 3.98
C PHE A 86 6.04 -2.22 4.70
N THR A 87 6.20 -0.96 4.35
CA THR A 87 5.42 0.17 4.89
C THR A 87 3.92 -0.02 4.62
N TYR A 88 3.55 -0.37 3.39
CA TYR A 88 2.16 -0.66 3.02
C TYR A 88 1.57 -1.81 3.85
N LEU A 89 2.28 -2.94 3.92
CA LEU A 89 1.81 -4.09 4.69
C LEU A 89 1.65 -3.74 6.18
N ASN A 90 2.59 -3.02 6.76
CA ASN A 90 2.53 -2.61 8.16
C ASN A 90 1.36 -1.67 8.44
N ARG A 91 1.06 -0.72 7.53
CA ARG A 91 -0.12 0.15 7.67
C ARG A 91 -1.41 -0.68 7.70
N PHE A 92 -1.59 -1.60 6.76
CA PHE A 92 -2.78 -2.46 6.72
C PHE A 92 -2.89 -3.37 7.96
N ALA A 93 -1.78 -3.98 8.38
CA ALA A 93 -1.75 -4.82 9.57
C ALA A 93 -2.07 -4.02 10.84
N ALA A 94 -1.53 -2.80 10.97
CA ALA A 94 -1.78 -1.92 12.10
C ALA A 94 -3.24 -1.42 12.11
N LEU A 95 -3.79 -1.00 10.96
CA LEU A 95 -5.21 -0.64 10.82
C LEU A 95 -6.10 -1.78 11.30
N ARG A 96 -5.88 -2.99 10.78
CA ARG A 96 -6.62 -4.18 11.22
C ARG A 96 -6.48 -4.44 12.71
N ALA A 97 -5.27 -4.34 13.27
CA ALA A 97 -5.04 -4.56 14.69
C ALA A 97 -5.77 -3.54 15.58
N MET A 98 -5.85 -2.27 15.15
CA MET A 98 -6.61 -1.22 15.84
C MET A 98 -8.12 -1.44 15.72
N GLU A 99 -8.61 -1.90 14.56
CA GLU A 99 -10.02 -2.22 14.35
C GLU A 99 -10.51 -3.35 15.24
N VAL A 100 -9.75 -4.44 15.36
CA VAL A 100 -10.08 -5.57 16.27
C VAL A 100 -10.18 -5.12 17.73
N ARG A 101 -9.46 -4.06 18.10
CA ARG A 101 -9.49 -3.46 19.45
C ARG A 101 -10.56 -2.38 19.61
N GLY A 102 -11.33 -2.08 18.56
CA GLY A 102 -12.34 -1.02 18.56
C GLY A 102 -11.78 0.39 18.68
N LEU A 103 -10.49 0.60 18.37
CA LEU A 103 -9.82 1.90 18.50
C LEU A 103 -10.13 2.84 17.33
N ILE A 104 -10.44 2.29 16.16
CA ILE A 104 -10.79 3.03 14.95
C ILE A 104 -12.01 2.43 14.28
N LYS A 105 -12.66 3.21 13.40
CA LYS A 105 -13.73 2.72 12.54
C LYS A 105 -13.23 1.63 11.59
N GLU A 106 -14.01 0.54 11.45
CA GLU A 106 -13.70 -0.57 10.52
C GLU A 106 -13.39 -0.04 9.11
N THR A 107 -12.19 -0.34 8.62
CA THR A 107 -11.63 0.09 7.32
C THR A 107 -11.06 -1.09 6.54
N ILE A 108 -10.37 -2.02 7.21
CA ILE A 108 -9.83 -3.26 6.65
C ILE A 108 -10.87 -4.39 6.77
N ILE A 109 -11.48 -4.54 7.94
CA ILE A 109 -12.49 -5.58 8.19
C ILE A 109 -13.71 -5.33 7.29
N ARG A 110 -14.08 -6.33 6.50
CA ARG A 110 -15.25 -6.32 5.61
C ARG A 110 -16.42 -7.03 6.26
N ARG A 111 -17.65 -6.55 6.03
CA ARG A 111 -18.88 -7.17 6.54
C ARG A 111 -19.86 -7.43 5.40
N SER A 112 -20.50 -8.59 5.41
CA SER A 112 -21.57 -8.94 4.46
C SER A 112 -22.76 -7.97 4.53
N LYS A 113 -23.13 -7.54 5.75
CA LYS A 113 -24.19 -6.51 5.98
C LYS A 113 -23.90 -5.14 5.34
N PHE A 114 -22.66 -4.88 4.93
CA PHE A 114 -22.26 -3.65 4.22
C PHE A 114 -22.00 -3.92 2.73
N GLY A 115 -22.48 -5.05 2.19
CA GLY A 115 -22.24 -5.43 0.79
C GLY A 115 -20.78 -5.81 0.51
N GLY A 116 -20.08 -6.42 1.47
CA GLY A 116 -18.66 -6.75 1.34
C GLY A 116 -17.71 -5.55 1.50
N ARG A 117 -18.21 -4.44 2.05
CA ARG A 117 -17.44 -3.23 2.38
C ARG A 117 -17.09 -3.18 3.86
N SER A 118 -16.10 -2.36 4.19
CA SER A 118 -15.89 -1.91 5.57
C SER A 118 -16.96 -0.87 5.96
N LEU A 119 -17.10 -0.61 7.26
CA LEU A 119 -18.02 0.43 7.75
C LEU A 119 -17.66 1.81 7.16
N ARG A 120 -16.36 2.14 7.09
CA ARG A 120 -15.91 3.42 6.53
C ARG A 120 -16.23 3.55 5.05
N GLU A 121 -15.96 2.51 4.24
CA GLU A 121 -16.34 2.51 2.81
C GLU A 121 -17.85 2.67 2.62
N ARG A 122 -18.65 2.04 3.46
CA ARG A 122 -20.12 2.15 3.44
C ARG A 122 -20.54 3.60 3.68
N ASP A 123 -20.05 4.21 4.76
CA ASP A 123 -20.37 5.61 5.11
C ASP A 123 -19.94 6.60 4.01
N ILE A 124 -18.76 6.39 3.42
CA ILE A 124 -18.24 7.22 2.32
C ILE A 124 -19.12 7.08 1.07
N ALA A 125 -19.49 5.85 0.70
CA ALA A 125 -20.34 5.61 -0.46
C ALA A 125 -21.73 6.22 -0.29
N GLU A 126 -22.32 6.13 0.91
CA GLU A 126 -23.61 6.77 1.22
C GLU A 126 -23.51 8.30 1.15
N SER A 127 -22.43 8.88 1.68
CA SER A 127 -22.23 10.34 1.68
C SER A 127 -21.79 10.89 0.32
N ASN A 128 -21.28 10.03 -0.58
CA ASN A 128 -20.78 10.40 -1.90
C ASN A 128 -21.28 9.41 -2.97
N PRO A 129 -22.59 9.40 -3.32
CA PRO A 129 -23.15 8.38 -4.20
C PRO A 129 -22.58 8.36 -5.62
N SER A 130 -22.02 9.48 -6.08
CA SER A 130 -21.37 9.60 -7.40
C SER A 130 -19.93 9.09 -7.42
N LEU A 131 -19.34 8.74 -6.27
CA LEU A 131 -17.96 8.32 -6.19
C LEU A 131 -17.82 6.85 -6.65
N PRO A 132 -16.96 6.55 -7.63
CA PRO A 132 -16.73 5.18 -8.07
C PRO A 132 -16.23 4.26 -6.95
N PRO A 133 -16.56 2.95 -6.96
CA PRO A 133 -16.19 2.03 -5.88
C PRO A 133 -14.69 1.94 -5.56
N ASP A 134 -13.83 2.04 -6.58
CA ASP A 134 -12.37 2.06 -6.44
C ASP A 134 -11.88 3.33 -5.71
N GLN A 135 -12.50 4.47 -6.01
CA GLN A 135 -12.22 5.73 -5.31
C GLN A 135 -12.74 5.72 -3.88
N VAL A 136 -13.86 5.03 -3.61
CA VAL A 136 -14.37 4.84 -2.24
C VAL A 136 -13.37 4.06 -1.38
N LEU A 137 -12.82 2.94 -1.86
CA LEU A 137 -11.80 2.19 -1.13
C LEU A 137 -10.54 3.01 -0.89
N ARG A 138 -10.03 3.67 -1.94
CA ARG A 138 -8.86 4.55 -1.79
C ARG A 138 -9.12 5.62 -0.73
N LYS A 139 -10.28 6.29 -0.79
CA LYS A 139 -10.63 7.36 0.16
C LYS A 139 -10.75 6.81 1.58
N SER A 140 -11.33 5.62 1.78
CA SER A 140 -11.43 5.02 3.11
C SER A 140 -10.06 4.74 3.72
N LEU A 141 -9.13 4.18 2.94
CA LEU A 141 -7.77 3.89 3.38
C LEU A 141 -6.99 5.17 3.72
N ILE A 142 -7.11 6.21 2.90
CA ILE A 142 -6.47 7.50 3.14
C ILE A 142 -7.03 8.15 4.41
N GLU A 143 -8.36 8.22 4.55
CA GLU A 143 -8.99 8.79 5.75
C GLU A 143 -8.58 8.05 7.02
N ALA A 144 -8.48 6.73 6.99
CA ALA A 144 -8.02 5.95 8.14
C ALA A 144 -6.54 6.19 8.45
N CYS A 145 -5.67 6.27 7.44
CA CYS A 145 -4.26 6.59 7.64
C CYS A 145 -4.09 8.01 8.20
N ASP A 146 -4.83 8.99 7.69
CA ASP A 146 -4.77 10.37 8.17
C ASP A 146 -5.33 10.53 9.60
N GLU A 147 -6.37 9.76 9.95
CA GLU A 147 -6.92 9.69 11.31
C GLU A 147 -5.86 9.16 12.29
N VAL A 148 -5.27 8.00 12.02
CA VAL A 148 -4.25 7.39 12.87
C VAL A 148 -2.95 8.19 12.87
N GLY A 149 -2.58 8.78 11.72
CA GLY A 149 -1.36 9.56 11.55
C GLY A 149 -1.32 10.84 12.40
N LYS A 150 -2.47 11.34 12.88
CA LYS A 150 -2.52 12.44 13.86
C LYS A 150 -1.87 12.05 15.19
N GLU A 151 -1.99 10.77 15.58
CA GLU A 151 -1.49 10.25 16.85
C GLU A 151 -0.18 9.46 16.68
N ILE A 152 -0.05 8.69 15.59
CA ILE A 152 1.09 7.78 15.33
C ILE A 152 1.74 8.15 13.98
N LYS A 153 2.52 9.24 13.98
CA LYS A 153 3.12 9.83 12.76
C LYS A 153 4.11 8.93 12.01
N ILE A 154 4.92 8.14 12.73
CA ILE A 154 6.09 7.44 12.14
C ILE A 154 5.68 6.48 11.02
N LEU A 155 4.59 5.73 11.19
CA LEU A 155 4.15 4.72 10.22
C LEU A 155 3.12 5.28 9.22
N PHE A 156 2.26 6.19 9.66
CA PHE A 156 1.08 6.62 8.91
C PHE A 156 1.23 7.96 8.19
N ASP A 157 2.43 8.55 8.15
CA ASP A 157 2.65 9.76 7.36
C ASP A 157 2.44 9.47 5.85
N THR A 158 1.28 9.88 5.35
CA THR A 158 0.87 9.75 3.94
C THR A 158 1.62 10.72 3.02
N LYS A 159 2.42 11.64 3.57
CA LYS A 159 3.22 12.62 2.84
C LYS A 159 4.69 12.22 2.69
N ASN A 160 5.08 11.07 3.24
CA ASN A 160 6.45 10.58 3.13
C ASN A 160 6.73 9.94 1.75
N GLU A 161 8.02 9.75 1.45
CA GLU A 161 8.49 9.22 0.16
C GLU A 161 8.05 7.77 -0.12
N PHE A 162 7.58 7.05 0.90
CA PHE A 162 7.02 5.71 0.80
C PHE A 162 5.53 5.69 0.44
N SER A 163 4.91 6.87 0.31
CA SER A 163 3.49 7.04 -0.06
C SER A 163 3.31 7.60 -1.48
N LEU A 164 4.42 7.81 -2.21
CA LEU A 164 4.43 8.36 -3.57
C LEU A 164 3.77 7.42 -4.59
N VAL A 165 3.84 6.12 -4.34
CA VAL A 165 3.16 5.09 -5.14
C VAL A 165 2.04 4.50 -4.30
N PHE A 166 0.80 4.75 -4.72
CA PHE A 166 -0.35 4.08 -4.13
C PHE A 166 -0.73 2.86 -4.95
N SER A 167 -0.90 1.73 -4.26
CA SER A 167 -1.28 0.45 -4.88
C SER A 167 -2.65 0.54 -5.56
N GLU A 168 -2.81 -0.15 -6.69
CA GLU A 168 -4.11 -0.24 -7.36
C GLU A 168 -5.18 -0.90 -6.49
N ASP A 169 -6.45 -0.53 -6.74
CA ASP A 169 -7.63 -1.02 -5.99
C ASP A 169 -7.70 -2.55 -5.93
N ARG A 170 -7.38 -3.23 -7.04
CA ARG A 170 -7.34 -4.69 -7.09
C ARG A 170 -6.32 -5.26 -6.10
N THR A 171 -5.13 -4.68 -6.05
CA THR A 171 -4.07 -5.09 -5.14
C THR A 171 -4.45 -4.81 -3.69
N CYS A 172 -5.08 -3.66 -3.40
CA CYS A 172 -5.62 -3.37 -2.07
C CYS A 172 -6.71 -4.37 -1.64
N LYS A 173 -7.63 -4.73 -2.53
CA LYS A 173 -8.68 -5.72 -2.25
C LYS A 173 -8.11 -7.10 -1.96
N GLU A 174 -7.15 -7.56 -2.75
CA GLU A 174 -6.50 -8.85 -2.52
C GLU A 174 -5.68 -8.84 -1.22
N LEU A 175 -4.99 -7.73 -0.92
CA LEU A 175 -4.31 -7.56 0.36
C LEU A 175 -5.28 -7.62 1.54
N ILE A 176 -6.44 -6.96 1.44
CA ILE A 176 -7.49 -7.03 2.45
C ILE A 176 -7.97 -8.47 2.62
N ARG A 177 -8.27 -9.16 1.51
CA ARG A 177 -8.72 -10.56 1.50
C ARG A 177 -7.74 -11.45 2.25
N LEU A 178 -6.44 -11.39 1.90
CA LEU A 178 -5.38 -12.15 2.57
C LEU A 178 -5.29 -11.81 4.06
N LEU A 179 -5.47 -10.56 4.44
CA LEU A 179 -5.41 -10.16 5.84
C LEU A 179 -6.67 -10.49 6.63
N THR A 180 -7.85 -10.58 6.01
CA THR A 180 -9.12 -10.79 6.74
C THR A 180 -9.62 -12.22 6.72
N GLU A 181 -9.42 -12.96 5.63
CA GLU A 181 -9.96 -14.32 5.47
C GLU A 181 -8.98 -15.39 5.94
N GLU A 182 -7.67 -15.15 5.76
CA GLU A 182 -6.64 -16.16 6.00
C GLU A 182 -5.95 -16.02 7.38
N ILE A 183 -6.14 -14.86 8.04
CA ILE A 183 -5.62 -14.58 9.39
C ILE A 183 -6.82 -14.46 10.32
N THR A 184 -6.89 -15.29 11.35
CA THR A 184 -8.00 -15.28 12.32
C THR A 184 -7.74 -14.28 13.45
N GLU A 185 -8.76 -13.90 14.23
CA GLU A 185 -8.62 -13.00 15.39
C GLU A 185 -7.69 -13.56 16.49
N GLY A 186 -7.38 -14.85 16.45
CA GLY A 186 -6.48 -15.54 17.38
C GLY A 186 -5.05 -15.75 16.88
N ASP A 187 -4.67 -15.12 15.76
CA ASP A 187 -3.31 -15.06 15.19
C ASP A 187 -2.61 -13.74 15.53
#